data_AF-A0A2K5F1M9-F1
#
_entry.id   AF-A0A2K5F1M9-F1
#
_cell.length_a   1.000
_cell.length_b   1.000
_cell.length_c   1.000
_cell.angle_alpha   90.00
_cell.angle_beta   90.00
_cell.angle_gamma   90.00
#
_symmetry.space_group_name_H-M   'P 1'
#
loop_
_entity.id
_entity.type
_entity.pdbx_description
1 polymer ?
#
loop_
_entity_poly.entity_id
_entity_poly.type
_entity_poly.pdbx_seq_one_letter_code
_entity_poly.pdbx_strand_id
1 'polypeptide(L)'
;ITEKGERVNVGVGKCHRFSLLCGEKQSSVLKWQSWGLIPRMFVYIFGPPVEEHPTDITPTFLTTGVLSTSSQADFEDHNILRESGYAGKISQMLVILTPLHFDRDPLQKQPSCQRSVVIRTFITSDFMTGIPATPGNEIPVEVVLKMVTEIKKIPGISQIMYDLTSKPPETTQWE
;
A
#
# COMPACT_ATOMS: atom_id res chain seq x y z
N ILE A 1 -23.58 27.53 -10.74
CA ILE A 1 -23.98 26.16 -10.33
C ILE A 1 -22.91 25.71 -9.36
N THR A 2 -23.24 25.77 -8.08
CA THR A 2 -22.33 25.65 -6.94
C THR A 2 -22.27 24.17 -6.55
N GLU A 3 -21.28 23.44 -7.05
CA GLU A 3 -20.99 22.10 -6.52
C GLU A 3 -20.23 22.26 -5.21
N LYS A 4 -20.89 21.86 -4.12
CA LYS A 4 -20.31 21.78 -2.78
C LYS A 4 -19.19 20.74 -2.81
N GLY A 5 -17.94 21.20 -2.88
CA GLY A 5 -16.78 20.36 -2.66
C GLY A 5 -16.74 19.89 -1.20
N GLU A 6 -17.01 18.60 -0.98
CA GLU A 6 -16.72 17.94 0.30
C GLU A 6 -15.21 17.90 0.53
N ARG A 7 -14.77 18.31 1.73
CA ARG A 7 -13.36 18.24 2.14
C ARG A 7 -13.01 16.78 2.44
N VAL A 8 -12.10 16.22 1.65
CA VAL A 8 -11.37 15.00 2.01
C VAL A 8 -10.29 15.40 3.02
N ASN A 9 -10.36 14.90 4.24
CA ASN A 9 -9.28 15.06 5.21
C ASN A 9 -8.17 14.06 4.87
N VAL A 10 -7.12 14.55 4.21
CA VAL A 10 -5.92 13.78 3.91
C VAL A 10 -4.92 14.04 5.03
N GLY A 11 -4.66 13.02 5.86
CA GLY A 11 -3.58 13.06 6.85
C GLY A 11 -2.26 12.68 6.18
N VAL A 12 -1.25 13.56 6.24
CA VAL A 12 0.12 13.25 5.77
C VAL A 12 1.00 12.98 6.98
N GLY A 13 1.32 11.71 7.21
CA GLY A 13 2.32 11.29 8.21
C GLY A 13 3.72 11.28 7.63
N LYS A 14 4.70 11.88 8.34
CA LYS A 14 6.12 11.83 7.95
C LYS A 14 6.84 10.72 8.72
N CYS A 15 7.21 9.63 8.05
CA CYS A 15 8.32 8.77 8.46
C CYS A 15 9.58 9.24 7.68
N HIS A 16 10.78 9.17 8.26
CA HIS A 16 12.00 9.79 7.69
C HIS A 16 12.34 9.44 6.21
N ARG A 17 11.69 8.44 5.60
CA ARG A 17 11.80 8.09 4.17
C ARG A 17 10.47 8.07 3.38
N PHE A 18 9.30 8.10 4.04
CA PHE A 18 7.99 7.87 3.40
C PHE A 18 6.98 8.93 3.80
N SER A 19 6.16 9.37 2.83
CA SER A 19 4.96 10.16 3.14
C SER A 19 3.76 9.22 3.12
N LEU A 20 3.14 9.02 4.28
CA LEU A 20 1.96 8.18 4.42
C LEU A 20 0.72 9.02 4.16
N LEU A 21 -0.11 8.60 3.21
CA LEU A 21 -1.44 9.16 2.99
C LEU A 21 -2.46 8.23 3.64
N CYS A 22 -3.21 8.76 4.59
CA CYS A 22 -4.36 8.07 5.17
C CYS A 22 -5.65 8.70 4.67
N GLY A 23 -6.60 7.88 4.21
CA GLY A 23 -7.87 8.32 3.61
C GLY A 23 -9.05 7.52 4.12
N GLU A 24 -10.15 8.21 4.44
CA GLU A 24 -11.25 7.67 5.26
C GLU A 24 -12.50 7.26 4.46
N LYS A 25 -12.68 7.62 3.17
CA LYS A 25 -13.97 7.40 2.50
C LYS A 25 -13.97 6.89 1.06
N GLN A 26 -14.93 5.98 0.85
CA GLN A 26 -15.13 5.05 -0.25
C GLN A 26 -16.11 5.56 -1.35
N SER A 27 -16.45 6.86 -1.44
CA SER A 27 -17.51 7.32 -2.36
C SER A 27 -17.23 8.53 -3.27
N SER A 28 -15.98 8.93 -3.45
CA SER A 28 -15.64 9.77 -4.60
C SER A 28 -14.27 9.35 -5.04
N VAL A 29 -14.18 8.79 -6.25
CA VAL A 29 -12.96 8.42 -6.98
C VAL A 29 -11.75 9.10 -6.35
N LEU A 30 -11.00 8.34 -5.54
CA LEU A 30 -9.73 8.81 -5.02
C LEU A 30 -9.00 9.41 -6.23
N LYS A 31 -8.69 10.72 -6.18
CA LYS A 31 -7.96 11.39 -7.25
C LYS A 31 -6.51 10.91 -7.17
N TRP A 32 -6.28 9.66 -7.57
CA TRP A 32 -4.98 9.00 -7.62
C TRP A 32 -4.01 9.72 -8.58
N GLN A 33 -4.57 10.46 -9.54
CA GLN A 33 -3.84 11.07 -10.65
C GLN A 33 -2.87 12.21 -10.27
N SER A 34 -2.98 12.82 -9.09
CA SER A 34 -2.16 13.99 -8.72
C SER A 34 -0.89 13.68 -7.92
N TRP A 35 -0.63 12.42 -7.56
CA TRP A 35 0.40 12.08 -6.56
C TRP A 35 1.75 11.62 -7.14
N GLY A 36 1.80 11.24 -8.41
CA GLY A 36 3.00 10.70 -9.06
C GLY A 36 4.10 11.74 -9.38
N LEU A 37 3.86 13.04 -9.17
CA LEU A 37 4.79 14.12 -9.52
C LEU A 37 5.67 14.61 -8.36
N ILE A 38 5.48 14.07 -7.16
CA ILE A 38 6.23 14.49 -5.98
C ILE A 38 7.47 13.59 -5.85
N PRO A 39 8.69 14.14 -5.64
CA PRO A 39 9.95 13.37 -5.65
C PRO A 39 10.18 12.56 -4.36
N ARG A 40 9.12 12.01 -3.77
CA ARG A 40 9.15 11.20 -2.56
C ARG A 40 8.28 9.97 -2.75
N MET A 41 8.56 8.91 -1.99
CA MET A 41 7.70 7.74 -1.97
C MET A 41 6.36 8.07 -1.29
N PHE A 42 5.27 7.74 -1.97
CA PHE A 42 3.90 7.88 -1.48
C PHE A 42 3.24 6.52 -1.43
N VAL A 43 2.72 6.18 -0.25
CA VAL A 43 1.86 5.02 -0.07
C VAL A 43 0.52 5.45 0.48
N TYR A 44 -0.53 4.79 -0.01
CA TYR A 44 -1.88 4.88 0.52
C TYR A 44 -2.11 3.76 1.52
N ILE A 45 -2.58 4.06 2.73
CA ILE A 45 -2.93 3.04 3.73
C ILE A 45 -4.43 2.75 3.66
N PHE A 46 -4.80 1.48 3.50
CA PHE A 46 -6.20 1.05 3.55
C PHE A 46 -6.68 0.87 5.00
N GLY A 47 -7.91 1.29 5.27
CA GLY A 47 -8.55 1.11 6.58
C GLY A 47 -9.00 2.43 7.20
N PRO A 48 -9.32 2.43 8.51
CA PRO A 48 -9.62 3.64 9.26
C PRO A 48 -8.45 4.65 9.25
N PRO A 49 -8.70 5.91 9.61
CA PRO A 49 -7.64 6.90 9.79
C PRO A 49 -6.59 6.41 10.77
N VAL A 50 -5.32 6.52 10.39
CA VAL A 50 -4.19 6.31 11.30
C VAL A 50 -4.15 7.51 12.26
N GLU A 51 -4.67 7.32 13.46
CA GLU A 51 -4.68 8.35 14.50
C GLU A 51 -3.28 8.68 14.99
N GLU A 52 -2.46 7.64 15.19
CA GLU A 52 -1.10 7.75 15.72
C GLU A 52 -0.10 7.02 14.84
N HIS A 53 1.03 7.68 14.57
CA HIS A 53 2.07 7.08 13.74
C HIS A 53 2.93 6.10 14.55
N PRO A 54 3.33 4.95 13.97
CA PRO A 54 4.25 4.04 14.63
C PRO A 54 5.57 4.73 14.98
N THR A 55 5.92 4.76 16.27
CA THR A 55 7.17 5.34 16.78
C THR A 55 8.32 4.33 16.88
N ASP A 56 8.00 3.05 16.79
CA ASP A 56 8.89 1.90 16.86
C ASP A 56 8.54 0.87 15.77
N ILE A 57 9.53 0.05 15.41
CA ILE A 57 9.41 -0.96 14.36
C ILE A 57 9.35 -2.36 14.97
N THR A 58 8.64 -3.27 14.32
CA THR A 58 8.66 -4.69 14.68
C THR A 58 9.99 -5.31 14.21
N PRO A 59 10.81 -5.88 15.11
CA PRO A 59 12.05 -6.56 14.72
C PRO A 59 11.77 -7.60 13.62
N THR A 60 12.39 -7.44 12.46
CA THR A 60 12.09 -8.25 11.28
C THR A 60 13.40 -8.66 10.62
N PHE A 61 13.57 -9.97 10.52
CA PHE A 61 14.72 -10.62 9.90
C PHE A 61 14.22 -11.66 8.90
N LEU A 62 15.09 -12.08 7.98
CA LEU A 62 14.81 -13.13 6.97
C LEU A 62 14.72 -14.51 7.63
N THR A 63 13.69 -14.68 8.46
CA THR A 63 13.32 -15.93 9.11
C THR A 63 12.25 -16.64 8.31
N THR A 64 12.13 -17.95 8.46
CA THR A 64 11.12 -18.75 7.75
C THR A 64 9.68 -18.26 8.01
N GLY A 65 9.38 -17.76 9.22
CA GLY A 65 8.06 -17.19 9.53
C GLY A 65 7.76 -15.90 8.75
N VAL A 66 8.75 -15.01 8.65
CA VAL A 66 8.62 -13.76 7.89
C VAL A 66 8.53 -14.05 6.39
N LEU A 67 9.37 -14.96 5.88
CA LEU A 67 9.35 -15.37 4.48
C LEU A 67 8.03 -16.06 4.11
N SER A 68 7.52 -16.97 4.94
CA SER A 68 6.22 -17.63 4.69
C SER A 68 5.07 -16.64 4.68
N THR A 69 5.05 -15.66 5.58
CA THR A 69 4.06 -14.57 5.57
C THR A 69 4.13 -13.77 4.26
N SER A 70 5.34 -13.39 3.83
CA SER A 70 5.54 -12.65 2.59
C SER A 70 5.13 -13.48 1.36
N SER A 71 5.47 -14.77 1.33
CA SER A 71 5.11 -15.68 0.25
C SER A 71 3.61 -15.94 0.19
N GLN A 72 2.93 -16.02 1.34
CA GLN A 72 1.47 -16.15 1.38
C GLN A 72 0.80 -14.87 0.85
N ALA A 73 1.25 -13.69 1.27
CA ALA A 73 0.72 -12.42 0.78
C ALA A 73 0.95 -12.25 -0.74
N ASP A 74 2.15 -12.60 -1.21
CA ASP A 74 2.48 -12.59 -2.65
C ASP A 74 1.60 -13.55 -3.47
N PHE A 75 1.35 -14.75 -2.94
CA PHE A 75 0.45 -15.72 -3.57
C PHE A 75 -0.98 -15.19 -3.71
N GLU A 76 -1.55 -14.62 -2.64
CA GLU A 76 -2.92 -14.10 -2.67
C GLU A 76 -3.09 -12.99 -3.71
N ASP A 77 -2.17 -12.01 -3.72
CA ASP A 77 -2.20 -10.90 -4.68
C ASP A 77 -2.10 -11.40 -6.12
N HIS A 78 -1.10 -12.22 -6.42
CA HIS A 78 -0.91 -12.74 -7.78
C HIS A 78 -2.07 -13.64 -8.23
N ASN A 79 -2.64 -14.43 -7.32
CA ASN A 79 -3.77 -15.26 -7.65
C ASN A 79 -5.01 -14.42 -7.99
N ILE A 80 -5.32 -13.40 -7.20
CA ILE A 80 -6.43 -12.47 -7.44
C ILE A 80 -6.22 -11.69 -8.74
N LEU A 81 -5.01 -11.17 -8.98
CA LEU A 81 -4.69 -10.45 -10.21
C LEU A 81 -4.88 -11.34 -11.44
N ARG A 82 -4.44 -12.60 -11.37
CA ARG A 82 -4.58 -13.58 -12.45
C ARG A 82 -6.05 -13.94 -12.70
N GLU A 83 -6.79 -14.29 -11.66
CA GLU A 83 -8.22 -14.65 -11.75
C GLU A 83 -9.08 -13.49 -12.28
N SER A 84 -8.70 -12.25 -11.99
CA SER A 84 -9.40 -11.06 -12.49
C SER A 84 -9.17 -10.78 -13.98
N GLY A 85 -8.16 -11.40 -14.61
CA GLY A 85 -7.79 -11.17 -16.01
C GLY A 85 -6.94 -9.92 -16.25
N TYR A 86 -6.47 -9.22 -15.21
CA TYR A 86 -5.68 -7.99 -15.32
C TYR A 86 -4.16 -8.21 -15.25
N ALA A 87 -3.69 -9.45 -15.04
CA ALA A 87 -2.27 -9.77 -14.98
C ALA A 87 -1.48 -9.29 -16.21
N GLY A 88 -2.08 -9.29 -17.40
CA GLY A 88 -1.42 -8.80 -18.63
C GLY A 88 -1.29 -7.27 -18.72
N LYS A 89 -1.95 -6.50 -17.84
CA LYS A 89 -1.86 -5.03 -17.80
C LYS A 89 -0.77 -4.52 -16.86
N ILE A 90 -0.30 -5.36 -15.96
CA ILE A 90 0.68 -5.02 -14.94
C ILE A 90 1.99 -5.68 -15.34
N SER A 91 3.04 -4.89 -15.60
CA SER A 91 4.34 -5.46 -15.99
C SER A 91 4.95 -6.26 -14.85
N GLN A 92 4.88 -5.74 -13.63
CA GLN A 92 5.34 -6.40 -12.41
C GLN A 92 4.47 -5.99 -11.21
N MET A 93 4.25 -6.93 -10.29
CA MET A 93 3.63 -6.67 -9.00
C MET A 93 4.54 -7.24 -7.91
N LEU A 94 4.87 -6.42 -6.91
CA LEU A 94 5.71 -6.81 -5.79
C LEU A 94 4.91 -6.63 -4.50
N VAL A 95 5.03 -7.62 -3.62
CA VAL A 95 4.52 -7.57 -2.25
C VAL A 95 5.68 -7.32 -1.30
N ILE A 96 5.61 -6.23 -0.53
CA ILE A 96 6.67 -5.82 0.40
C ILE A 96 6.15 -5.90 1.82
N LEU A 97 6.83 -6.66 2.67
CA LEU A 97 6.52 -6.76 4.08
C LEU A 97 7.33 -5.72 4.87
N THR A 98 6.64 -4.74 5.45
CA THR A 98 7.23 -3.64 6.22
C THR A 98 7.11 -3.89 7.73
N PRO A 99 8.12 -3.53 8.53
CA PRO A 99 8.12 -3.74 9.98
C PRO A 99 7.28 -2.70 10.75
N LEU A 100 6.14 -2.28 10.18
CA LEU A 100 5.29 -1.23 10.74
C LEU A 100 4.03 -1.85 11.37
N HIS A 101 3.80 -1.51 12.64
CA HIS A 101 2.62 -1.91 13.41
C HIS A 101 1.80 -0.66 13.77
N PHE A 102 0.70 -0.48 13.03
CA PHE A 102 -0.28 0.60 13.20
C PHE A 102 -1.36 0.23 14.22
N ASP A 103 -2.24 1.18 14.52
CA ASP A 103 -3.45 1.04 15.34
C ASP A 103 -3.20 0.53 16.77
N ARG A 104 -2.07 0.93 17.35
CA ARG A 104 -1.77 0.68 18.76
C ARG A 104 -2.22 1.85 19.61
N ASP A 105 -2.91 1.55 20.71
CA ASP A 105 -3.20 2.54 21.73
C ASP A 105 -1.90 2.99 22.43
N PRO A 106 -1.48 4.26 22.28
CA PRO A 106 -0.24 4.75 22.86
C PRO A 106 -0.26 4.70 24.40
N LEU A 107 -1.43 4.76 25.01
CA LEU A 107 -1.58 4.68 26.47
C LEU A 107 -1.28 3.28 27.00
N GLN A 108 -1.47 2.25 26.18
CA GLN A 108 -1.26 0.86 26.56
C GLN A 108 0.18 0.37 26.39
N LYS A 109 1.07 1.19 25.79
CA LYS A 109 2.50 0.88 25.57
C LYS A 109 2.73 -0.52 24.97
N GLN A 110 1.85 -0.94 24.05
CA GLN A 110 1.95 -2.26 23.43
C GLN A 110 3.20 -2.34 22.53
N PRO A 111 3.99 -3.43 22.62
CA PRO A 111 5.15 -3.59 21.76
C PRO A 111 4.76 -3.76 20.30
N SER A 112 5.64 -3.32 19.39
CA SER A 112 5.49 -3.58 17.96
C SER A 112 5.73 -5.08 17.67
N CYS A 113 4.70 -5.81 17.25
CA CYS A 113 4.76 -7.26 16.99
C CYS A 113 4.11 -7.68 15.66
N GLN A 114 3.53 -6.74 14.90
CA GLN A 114 2.89 -7.00 13.62
C GLN A 114 3.59 -6.23 12.49
N ARG A 115 3.34 -6.65 11.26
CA ARG A 115 3.94 -6.09 10.05
C ARG A 115 2.86 -5.56 9.14
N SER A 116 3.20 -4.71 8.21
CA SER A 116 2.24 -4.20 7.23
C SER A 116 2.71 -4.56 5.83
N VAL A 117 1.77 -4.79 4.91
CA VAL A 117 2.07 -5.20 3.54
C VAL A 117 1.88 -4.01 2.61
N VAL A 118 2.83 -3.79 1.70
CA VAL A 118 2.69 -2.84 0.59
C VAL A 118 2.50 -3.64 -0.70
N ILE A 119 1.39 -3.37 -1.38
CA ILE A 119 1.14 -3.82 -2.75
C ILE A 119 1.75 -2.78 -3.68
N ARG A 120 2.75 -3.20 -4.47
CA ARG A 120 3.42 -2.34 -5.45
C ARG A 120 3.15 -2.88 -6.84
N THR A 121 2.30 -2.18 -7.59
CA THR A 121 2.13 -2.42 -9.01
C THR A 121 3.11 -1.57 -9.80
N PHE A 122 3.57 -2.09 -10.93
CA PHE A 122 4.49 -1.39 -11.81
C PHE A 122 4.17 -1.68 -13.27
N ILE A 123 3.93 -0.62 -14.03
CA ILE A 123 3.65 -0.64 -15.46
C ILE A 123 4.79 0.06 -16.16
N THR A 124 5.44 -0.64 -17.08
CA THR A 124 6.60 -0.15 -17.82
C THR A 124 6.72 -0.82 -19.18
N SER A 125 7.26 -0.08 -20.15
CA SER A 125 7.62 -0.59 -21.48
C SER A 125 9.11 -0.91 -21.63
N ASP A 126 9.97 -0.33 -20.79
CA ASP A 126 11.44 -0.37 -20.95
C ASP A 126 12.19 -0.66 -19.65
N PHE A 127 11.49 -0.85 -18.53
CA PHE A 127 12.00 -0.96 -17.17
C PHE A 127 12.88 0.20 -16.69
N MET A 128 13.04 1.26 -17.49
CA MET A 128 13.78 2.47 -17.16
C MET A 128 12.85 3.52 -16.55
N THR A 129 11.62 3.60 -17.07
CA THR A 129 10.54 4.43 -16.55
C THR A 129 9.31 3.58 -16.27
N GLY A 130 8.49 3.97 -15.30
CA GLY A 130 7.25 3.26 -15.07
C GLY A 130 6.37 3.94 -14.05
N ILE A 131 5.10 3.57 -14.08
CA ILE A 131 4.07 4.13 -13.23
C ILE A 131 3.42 3.02 -12.41
N PRO A 132 2.92 3.31 -11.20
CA PRO A 132 2.04 2.39 -10.51
C PRO A 132 0.72 2.28 -11.27
N ALA A 133 0.09 1.12 -11.20
CA ALA A 133 -1.27 0.97 -11.70
C ALA A 133 -2.21 1.76 -10.80
N THR A 134 -3.00 2.65 -11.38
CA THR A 134 -3.96 3.45 -10.63
C THR A 134 -5.25 2.65 -10.46
N PRO A 135 -5.71 2.40 -9.20
CA PRO A 135 -7.00 1.76 -8.97
C PRO A 135 -8.15 2.58 -9.59
N GLY A 136 -8.97 1.94 -10.41
CA GLY A 136 -10.03 2.57 -11.20
C GLY A 136 -9.60 3.01 -12.60
N ASN A 137 -8.33 2.83 -12.97
CA ASN A 137 -7.83 3.07 -14.33
C ASN A 137 -7.23 1.79 -14.93
N GLU A 138 -5.97 1.48 -14.64
CA GLU A 138 -5.31 0.29 -15.20
C GLU A 138 -5.76 -1.01 -14.53
N ILE A 139 -6.16 -0.95 -13.26
CA ILE A 139 -6.70 -2.06 -12.46
C ILE A 139 -8.03 -1.65 -11.81
N PRO A 140 -9.08 -2.50 -11.79
CA PRO A 140 -10.33 -2.16 -11.13
C PRO A 140 -10.14 -2.00 -9.62
N VAL A 141 -10.85 -1.03 -9.03
CA VAL A 141 -10.80 -0.80 -7.58
C VAL A 141 -11.20 -2.05 -6.81
N GLU A 142 -12.19 -2.79 -7.29
CA GLU A 142 -12.69 -4.02 -6.65
C GLU A 142 -11.62 -5.13 -6.56
N VAL A 143 -10.74 -5.24 -7.56
CA VAL A 143 -9.64 -6.22 -7.55
C VAL A 143 -8.65 -5.87 -6.45
N VAL A 144 -8.28 -4.60 -6.33
CA VAL A 144 -7.39 -4.11 -5.26
C VAL A 144 -8.03 -4.26 -3.88
N LEU A 145 -9.33 -3.99 -3.74
CA LEU A 145 -10.03 -4.20 -2.47
C LEU A 145 -10.14 -5.69 -2.09
N LYS A 146 -10.27 -6.58 -3.06
CA LYS A 146 -10.23 -8.04 -2.83
C LYS A 146 -8.84 -8.46 -2.33
N MET A 147 -7.77 -7.98 -2.96
CA MET A 147 -6.38 -8.17 -2.50
C MET A 147 -6.19 -7.74 -1.04
N VAL A 148 -6.58 -6.50 -0.73
CA VAL A 148 -6.54 -5.95 0.64
C VAL A 148 -7.29 -6.86 1.62
N THR A 149 -8.48 -7.32 1.24
CA THR A 149 -9.32 -8.16 2.10
C THR A 149 -8.70 -9.53 2.38
N GLU A 150 -8.11 -10.19 1.37
CA GLU A 150 -7.50 -11.51 1.55
C GLU A 150 -6.16 -11.44 2.29
N ILE A 151 -5.27 -10.49 1.94
CA ILE A 151 -3.99 -10.34 2.66
C ILE A 151 -4.22 -9.98 4.12
N LYS A 152 -5.22 -9.15 4.44
CA LYS A 152 -5.50 -8.74 5.82
C LYS A 152 -5.90 -9.92 6.72
N LYS A 153 -6.34 -11.05 6.17
CA LYS A 153 -6.64 -12.27 6.94
C LYS A 153 -5.38 -13.01 7.38
N ILE A 154 -4.22 -12.71 6.79
CA ILE A 154 -2.96 -13.36 7.14
C ILE A 154 -2.57 -12.95 8.57
N PRO A 155 -2.29 -13.92 9.46
CA PRO A 155 -1.92 -13.60 10.84
C PRO A 155 -0.66 -12.73 10.92
N GLY A 156 -0.70 -11.71 11.79
CA GLY A 156 0.42 -10.80 11.99
C GLY A 156 0.50 -9.63 11.02
N ILE A 157 -0.51 -9.44 10.16
CA ILE A 157 -0.63 -8.26 9.30
C ILE A 157 -1.46 -7.15 9.98
N SER A 158 -0.81 -6.02 10.24
CA SER A 158 -1.35 -4.82 10.84
C SER A 158 -2.09 -3.95 9.84
N GLN A 159 -1.50 -3.59 8.70
CA GLN A 159 -2.18 -2.82 7.66
C GLN A 159 -1.75 -3.21 6.24
N ILE A 160 -2.60 -2.89 5.27
CA ILE A 160 -2.30 -3.01 3.84
C ILE A 160 -2.12 -1.62 3.25
N MET A 161 -1.11 -1.48 2.41
CA MET A 161 -0.73 -0.23 1.77
C MET A 161 -0.62 -0.43 0.26
N TYR A 162 -0.77 0.65 -0.50
CA TYR A 162 -0.62 0.68 -1.95
C TYR A 162 0.43 1.71 -2.37
N ASP A 163 1.45 1.30 -3.11
CA ASP A 163 2.47 2.22 -3.61
C ASP A 163 1.96 3.04 -4.81
N LEU A 164 2.13 4.36 -4.71
CA LEU A 164 1.74 5.33 -5.73
C LEU A 164 2.96 6.04 -6.37
N THR A 165 4.15 5.50 -6.15
CA THR A 165 5.41 6.13 -6.57
C THR A 165 5.80 5.70 -7.98
N SER A 166 6.07 6.67 -8.86
CA SER A 166 6.58 6.40 -10.22
C SER A 166 8.10 6.27 -10.25
N LYS A 167 8.62 5.65 -11.31
CA LYS A 167 10.04 5.58 -11.64
C LYS A 167 10.34 6.49 -12.84
N PRO A 168 11.33 7.40 -12.75
CA PRO A 168 11.99 7.92 -11.54
C PRO A 168 11.04 8.78 -10.68
N PRO A 169 11.26 8.96 -9.35
CA PRO A 169 12.53 8.98 -8.61
C PRO A 169 13.03 7.66 -7.99
N GLU A 170 12.18 6.64 -7.90
CA GLU A 170 12.49 5.38 -7.19
C GLU A 170 12.81 4.23 -8.15
N THR A 171 13.45 3.16 -7.65
CA THR A 171 13.65 1.92 -8.43
C THR A 171 12.45 1.00 -8.29
N THR A 172 12.35 -0.06 -9.10
CA THR A 172 11.23 -1.02 -9.07
C THR A 172 11.17 -1.85 -7.78
N GLN A 173 12.23 -1.86 -6.97
CA GLN A 173 12.32 -2.58 -5.69
C GLN A 173 12.29 -1.60 -4.49
N TRP A 174 11.86 -2.09 -3.33
CA TRP A 174 11.93 -1.39 -2.03
C TRP A 174 13.00 -2.11 -1.19
N GLU A 175 14.28 -1.72 -1.31
CA GLU A 175 15.38 -2.21 -0.45
C GLU A 175 16.09 -1.03 0.24
#